data_AF-A0A011UHW6-F1
#
_entry.id   AF-A0A011UHW6-F1
#
_cell.length_a   1.000
_cell.length_b   1.000
_cell.length_c   1.000
_cell.angle_alpha   90.00
_cell.angle_beta   90.00
_cell.angle_gamma   90.00
#
_symmetry.space_group_name_H-M   'P 1'
#
loop_
_entity.id
_entity.type
_entity.pdbx_description
1 polymer ?
#
loop_
_entity_poly.entity_id
_entity_poly.type
_entity_poly.pdbx_seq_one_letter_code
_entity_poly.pdbx_strand_id
1 'polypeptide(L)'
;MTGPQAITAESPAPGSGDTTRDRILKAAMARFSTQSYSTTSLRDLASDVGVDVAYVHRCFGSKRNLFRASIRAAMRPDWMFAGDGHALALTLARQMLGEAPRSEIRMLDIVFRSFSSPDASQVLREVLMEDFISPLIAAHPHVTERQAALVAAFAAGVSILHDVIGSEPLLEGGDGEAERLVVQALGQLLGNGRLAEPSSPLWKGESSECSNVSQDPHPGQKPDATPENRQKCRYAADD
;
A
#
# COMPACT_ATOMS: atom_id res chain seq x y z
N MET A 1 -10.06 -71.42 -15.30
CA MET A 1 -10.96 -70.66 -14.40
C MET A 1 -10.09 -69.77 -13.52
N THR A 2 -9.85 -68.53 -13.94
CA THR A 2 -9.26 -67.48 -13.10
C THR A 2 -9.86 -66.16 -13.56
N GLY A 3 -10.73 -65.57 -12.76
CA GLY A 3 -11.49 -64.37 -13.10
C GLY A 3 -10.64 -63.09 -13.04
N PRO A 4 -11.10 -61.99 -13.67
CA PRO A 4 -10.41 -60.70 -13.64
C PRO A 4 -10.54 -60.05 -12.25
N GLN A 5 -9.40 -59.70 -11.66
CA GLN A 5 -9.33 -58.93 -10.42
C GLN A 5 -9.88 -57.52 -10.67
N ALA A 6 -10.98 -57.19 -10.00
CA ALA A 6 -11.55 -55.86 -9.97
C ALA A 6 -10.59 -54.91 -9.27
N ILE A 7 -10.20 -53.86 -9.99
CA ILE A 7 -9.49 -52.70 -9.45
C ILE A 7 -10.52 -51.97 -8.58
N THR A 8 -10.48 -52.20 -7.27
CA THR A 8 -11.27 -51.42 -6.31
C THR A 8 -10.74 -49.98 -6.39
N ALA A 9 -11.53 -49.10 -6.99
CA ALA A 9 -11.30 -47.67 -6.92
C ALA A 9 -11.46 -47.25 -5.45
N GLU A 10 -10.33 -47.19 -4.74
CA GLU A 10 -10.25 -46.66 -3.40
C GLU A 10 -10.49 -45.16 -3.47
N SER A 11 -11.73 -44.78 -3.16
CA SER A 11 -12.18 -43.40 -3.04
C SER A 11 -11.39 -42.73 -1.91
N PRO A 12 -10.63 -41.63 -2.15
CA PRO A 12 -9.84 -41.03 -1.09
C PRO A 12 -10.75 -40.38 -0.03
N ALA A 13 -10.35 -40.54 1.23
CA ALA A 13 -11.02 -40.08 2.43
C ALA A 13 -11.19 -38.53 2.49
N PRO A 14 -12.18 -38.00 3.23
CA PRO A 14 -12.49 -36.57 3.23
C PRO A 14 -11.62 -35.80 4.23
N GLY A 15 -10.70 -34.99 3.71
CA GLY A 15 -9.91 -34.01 4.47
C GLY A 15 -8.88 -33.34 3.56
N SER A 16 -8.91 -32.01 3.46
CA SER A 16 -8.05 -31.12 2.64
C SER A 16 -8.18 -31.23 1.10
N GLY A 17 -9.42 -31.14 0.59
CA GLY A 17 -9.65 -30.72 -0.81
C GLY A 17 -10.08 -29.25 -0.84
N ASP A 18 -9.48 -28.43 -1.71
CA ASP A 18 -10.00 -27.08 -2.01
C ASP A 18 -11.49 -27.17 -2.30
N THR A 19 -12.32 -26.39 -1.60
CA THR A 19 -13.73 -26.33 -1.92
C THR A 19 -13.91 -25.78 -3.33
N THR A 20 -15.05 -26.05 -3.98
CA THR A 20 -15.38 -25.40 -5.27
C THR A 20 -15.31 -23.87 -5.16
N ARG A 21 -15.65 -23.31 -4.00
CA ARG A 21 -15.51 -21.88 -3.71
C ARG A 21 -14.03 -21.44 -3.74
N ASP A 22 -13.12 -22.21 -3.15
CA ASP A 22 -11.68 -21.91 -3.14
C ASP A 22 -11.09 -22.00 -4.54
N ARG A 23 -11.52 -22.99 -5.34
CA ARG A 23 -11.11 -23.11 -6.75
C ARG A 23 -11.55 -21.89 -7.56
N ILE A 24 -12.78 -21.41 -7.38
CA ILE A 24 -13.27 -20.18 -8.02
C ILE A 24 -12.43 -18.98 -7.59
N LEU A 25 -12.10 -18.87 -6.30
CA LEU A 25 -11.31 -17.77 -5.77
C LEU A 25 -9.89 -17.75 -6.33
N LYS A 26 -9.23 -18.91 -6.40
CA LYS A 26 -7.89 -19.05 -7.03
C LYS A 26 -7.92 -18.70 -8.51
N ALA A 27 -8.93 -19.17 -9.25
CA ALA A 27 -9.11 -18.80 -10.66
C ALA A 27 -9.35 -17.29 -10.84
N ALA A 28 -10.14 -16.68 -9.96
CA ALA A 28 -10.39 -15.25 -9.96
C ALA A 28 -9.11 -14.45 -9.69
N MET A 29 -8.32 -14.83 -8.69
CA MET A 29 -7.02 -14.21 -8.42
C MET A 29 -6.10 -14.27 -9.65
N ALA A 30 -6.01 -15.43 -10.31
CA ALA A 30 -5.16 -15.63 -11.49
C ALA A 30 -5.63 -14.80 -12.70
N ARG A 31 -6.94 -14.68 -12.88
CA ARG A 31 -7.50 -13.82 -13.92
C ARG A 31 -7.26 -12.36 -13.64
N PHE A 32 -7.55 -11.88 -12.43
CA PHE A 32 -7.37 -10.45 -12.13
C PHE A 32 -5.90 -10.01 -12.08
N SER A 33 -4.94 -10.93 -11.93
CA SER A 33 -3.50 -10.64 -12.02
C SER A 33 -2.96 -10.63 -13.46
N THR A 34 -3.71 -11.17 -14.42
CA THR A 34 -3.30 -11.25 -15.84
C THR A 34 -4.18 -10.39 -16.76
N GLN A 35 -5.43 -10.18 -16.37
CA GLN A 35 -6.46 -9.45 -17.10
C GLN A 35 -7.02 -8.33 -16.23
N SER A 36 -7.48 -7.26 -16.88
CA SER A 36 -8.07 -6.13 -16.15
C SER A 36 -9.40 -6.51 -15.51
N TYR A 37 -9.78 -5.81 -14.44
CA TYR A 37 -11.11 -5.93 -13.86
C TYR A 37 -12.19 -5.88 -14.94
N SER A 38 -12.16 -4.92 -15.86
CA SER A 38 -13.20 -4.74 -16.89
C SER A 38 -13.37 -5.93 -17.85
N THR A 39 -12.28 -6.62 -18.19
CA THR A 39 -12.29 -7.71 -19.19
C THR A 39 -12.67 -9.07 -18.62
N THR A 40 -12.52 -9.28 -17.31
CA THR A 40 -12.87 -10.55 -16.66
C THR A 40 -14.38 -10.64 -16.41
N SER A 41 -15.08 -11.70 -16.85
CA SER A 41 -16.50 -11.92 -16.48
C SER A 41 -16.69 -13.13 -15.55
N LEU A 42 -17.81 -13.14 -14.80
CA LEU A 42 -18.18 -14.30 -13.98
C LEU A 42 -18.43 -15.56 -14.83
N ARG A 43 -18.84 -15.39 -16.10
CA ARG A 43 -19.05 -16.50 -17.02
C ARG A 43 -17.73 -17.14 -17.43
N ASP A 44 -16.75 -16.32 -17.76
CA ASP A 44 -15.42 -16.81 -18.09
C ASP A 44 -14.85 -17.57 -16.89
N LEU A 45 -15.01 -17.02 -15.68
CA LEU A 45 -14.51 -17.67 -14.46
C LEU A 45 -15.21 -19.00 -14.20
N ALA A 46 -16.52 -19.07 -14.38
CA ALA A 46 -17.26 -20.32 -14.27
C ALA A 46 -16.76 -21.38 -15.26
N SER A 47 -16.43 -20.96 -16.49
CA SER A 47 -15.86 -21.84 -17.51
C SER A 47 -14.50 -22.41 -17.12
N ASP A 48 -13.62 -21.61 -16.51
CA ASP A 48 -12.27 -22.06 -16.11
C ASP A 48 -12.30 -23.17 -15.06
N VAL A 49 -13.24 -23.09 -14.13
CA VAL A 49 -13.39 -24.07 -13.04
C VAL A 49 -14.43 -25.15 -13.33
N GLY A 50 -15.08 -25.11 -14.50
CA GLY A 50 -16.08 -26.10 -14.91
C GLY A 50 -17.35 -26.09 -14.05
N VAL A 51 -17.80 -24.91 -13.63
CA VAL A 51 -19.02 -24.74 -12.80
C VAL A 51 -20.06 -23.87 -13.51
N ASP A 52 -21.29 -23.91 -13.03
CA ASP A 52 -22.35 -23.03 -13.52
C ASP A 52 -22.16 -21.59 -13.00
N VAL A 53 -22.45 -20.59 -13.84
CA VAL A 53 -22.34 -19.16 -13.47
C VAL A 53 -23.24 -18.82 -12.28
N ALA A 54 -24.41 -19.44 -12.17
CA ALA A 54 -25.31 -19.29 -11.04
C ALA A 54 -24.68 -19.79 -9.73
N TYR A 55 -23.80 -20.80 -9.78
CA TYR A 55 -23.04 -21.24 -8.62
C TYR A 55 -22.02 -20.19 -8.18
N VAL A 56 -21.30 -19.57 -9.14
CA VAL A 56 -20.38 -18.46 -8.86
C VAL A 56 -21.12 -17.28 -8.24
N HIS A 57 -22.27 -16.92 -8.81
CA HIS A 57 -23.13 -15.85 -8.28
C HIS A 57 -23.69 -16.20 -6.90
N ARG A 58 -24.06 -17.46 -6.62
CA ARG A 58 -24.48 -17.88 -5.28
C ARG A 58 -23.34 -17.77 -4.27
N CYS A 59 -22.10 -18.08 -4.66
CA CYS A 59 -20.96 -18.06 -3.76
C CYS A 59 -20.49 -16.65 -3.42
N PHE A 60 -20.42 -15.76 -4.42
CA PHE A 60 -19.80 -14.45 -4.29
C PHE A 60 -20.76 -13.27 -4.51
N GLY A 61 -21.95 -13.53 -5.07
CA GLY A 61 -22.88 -12.50 -5.49
C GLY A 61 -22.40 -11.86 -6.79
N SER A 62 -21.72 -10.73 -6.67
CA SER A 62 -21.30 -9.92 -7.81
C SER A 62 -19.81 -10.09 -8.14
N LYS A 63 -19.42 -9.67 -9.35
CA LYS A 63 -18.01 -9.52 -9.75
C LYS A 63 -17.24 -8.60 -8.80
N ARG A 64 -17.87 -7.51 -8.33
CA ARG A 64 -17.31 -6.59 -7.33
C ARG A 64 -16.90 -7.33 -6.05
N ASN A 65 -17.80 -8.17 -5.53
CA ASN A 65 -17.56 -8.95 -4.31
C ASN A 65 -16.50 -10.03 -4.53
N LEU A 66 -16.49 -10.68 -5.71
CA LEU A 66 -15.45 -11.66 -6.05
C LEU A 66 -14.07 -11.01 -6.16
N PHE A 67 -13.99 -9.82 -6.76
CA PHE A 67 -12.75 -9.04 -6.84
C PHE A 67 -12.26 -8.63 -5.45
N ARG A 68 -13.16 -8.10 -4.59
CA ARG A 68 -12.85 -7.82 -3.18
C ARG A 68 -12.33 -9.06 -2.44
N ALA A 69 -12.99 -10.21 -2.60
CA ALA A 69 -12.57 -11.46 -1.99
C ALA A 69 -11.19 -11.91 -2.49
N SER A 70 -10.89 -11.71 -3.78
CA SER A 70 -9.60 -12.05 -4.39
C SER A 70 -8.47 -11.19 -3.81
N ILE A 71 -8.69 -9.88 -3.63
CA ILE A 71 -7.73 -8.96 -3.02
C ILE A 71 -7.48 -9.34 -1.55
N ARG A 72 -8.55 -9.57 -0.76
CA ARG A 72 -8.42 -9.97 0.65
C ARG A 72 -7.70 -11.31 0.81
N ALA A 73 -7.96 -12.26 -0.09
CA ALA A 73 -7.27 -13.54 -0.10
C ALA A 73 -5.78 -13.38 -0.40
N ALA A 74 -5.41 -12.49 -1.33
CA ALA A 74 -4.01 -12.20 -1.62
C ALA A 74 -3.31 -11.42 -0.48
N MET A 75 -4.02 -10.54 0.23
CA MET A 75 -3.47 -9.70 1.29
C MET A 75 -3.26 -10.44 2.62
N ARG A 76 -4.10 -11.44 2.94
CA ARG A 76 -4.06 -12.21 4.21
C ARG A 76 -4.02 -11.30 5.47
N PRO A 77 -5.00 -10.40 5.68
CA PRO A 77 -4.92 -9.36 6.71
C PRO A 77 -4.90 -9.85 8.16
N ASP A 78 -5.39 -11.06 8.44
CA ASP A 78 -5.69 -11.53 9.80
C ASP A 78 -4.47 -11.57 10.74
N TRP A 79 -3.26 -11.66 10.21
CA TRP A 79 -2.01 -11.69 10.99
C TRP A 79 -1.08 -10.51 10.69
N MET A 80 -1.43 -9.66 9.72
CA MET A 80 -0.56 -8.60 9.21
C MET A 80 -0.24 -7.53 10.27
N PHE A 81 -1.17 -7.26 11.19
CA PHE A 81 -1.07 -6.16 12.16
C PHE A 81 -0.67 -6.59 13.58
N ALA A 82 -0.28 -7.86 13.76
CA ALA A 82 0.08 -8.40 15.07
C ALA A 82 1.46 -7.90 15.56
N GLY A 83 1.64 -7.84 16.88
CA GLY A 83 2.90 -7.44 17.51
C GLY A 83 3.00 -5.93 17.75
N ASP A 84 4.19 -5.47 18.14
CA ASP A 84 4.49 -4.04 18.29
C ASP A 84 4.80 -3.38 16.94
N GLY A 85 5.01 -2.05 16.94
CA GLY A 85 5.29 -1.31 15.71
C GLY A 85 6.56 -1.77 14.96
N HIS A 86 7.54 -2.33 15.65
CA HIS A 86 8.75 -2.87 15.02
C HIS A 86 8.48 -4.22 14.37
N ALA A 87 7.77 -5.13 15.06
CA ALA A 87 7.33 -6.41 14.53
C ALA A 87 6.41 -6.22 13.31
N LEU A 88 5.53 -5.21 13.35
CA LEU A 88 4.71 -4.81 12.21
C LEU A 88 5.58 -4.33 11.04
N ALA A 89 6.52 -3.41 11.28
CA ALA A 89 7.43 -2.91 10.25
C ALA A 89 8.22 -4.05 9.58
N LEU A 90 8.71 -5.00 10.38
CA LEU A 90 9.41 -6.19 9.89
C LEU A 90 8.49 -7.10 9.07
N THR A 91 7.26 -7.31 9.53
CA THR A 91 6.26 -8.11 8.82
C THR A 91 5.92 -7.52 7.45
N LEU A 92 5.67 -6.20 7.40
CA LEU A 92 5.40 -5.48 6.16
C LEU A 92 6.62 -5.48 5.23
N ALA A 93 7.84 -5.24 5.75
CA ALA A 93 9.06 -5.27 4.94
C ALA A 93 9.27 -6.63 4.26
N ARG A 94 9.05 -7.73 5.00
CA ARG A 94 9.13 -9.09 4.45
C ARG A 94 8.03 -9.39 3.44
N GLN A 95 6.83 -8.84 3.61
CA GLN A 95 5.79 -8.96 2.60
C GLN A 95 6.14 -8.18 1.33
N MET A 96 6.75 -7.00 1.46
CA MET A 96 7.13 -6.13 0.33
C MET A 96 8.32 -6.69 -0.46
N LEU A 97 9.33 -7.23 0.24
CA LEU A 97 10.63 -7.63 -0.35
C LEU A 97 10.89 -9.13 -0.34
N GLY A 98 10.06 -9.93 0.35
CA GLY A 98 10.26 -11.36 0.38
C GLY A 98 10.15 -11.94 -1.03
N GLU A 99 10.80 -13.05 -1.30
CA GLU A 99 10.53 -13.82 -2.50
C GLU A 99 9.24 -14.63 -2.28
N ALA A 100 8.17 -14.31 -3.00
CA ALA A 100 7.06 -15.25 -3.10
C ALA A 100 7.50 -16.42 -4.00
N PRO A 101 7.09 -17.66 -3.73
CA PRO A 101 7.21 -18.72 -4.73
C PRO A 101 6.62 -18.18 -6.03
N ARG A 102 7.28 -18.38 -7.18
CA ARG A 102 6.82 -17.87 -8.50
C ARG A 102 5.36 -18.21 -8.86
N SER A 103 4.75 -19.13 -8.12
CA SER A 103 3.35 -19.57 -8.25
C SER A 103 2.33 -18.79 -7.41
N GLU A 104 2.74 -17.92 -6.48
CA GLU A 104 1.83 -17.21 -5.59
C GLU A 104 1.50 -15.80 -6.12
N ILE A 105 0.22 -15.55 -6.34
CA ILE A 105 -0.28 -14.27 -6.87
C ILE A 105 -0.31 -13.25 -5.74
N ARG A 106 0.42 -12.13 -5.91
CA ARG A 106 0.43 -11.06 -4.94
C ARG A 106 -0.77 -10.15 -5.11
N MET A 107 -1.13 -9.48 -4.02
CA MET A 107 -2.21 -8.50 -4.04
C MET A 107 -1.98 -7.44 -5.12
N LEU A 108 -0.75 -6.93 -5.23
CA LEU A 108 -0.46 -5.82 -6.13
C LEU A 108 -0.44 -6.22 -7.61
N ASP A 109 -0.25 -7.50 -7.94
CA ASP A 109 -0.45 -7.99 -9.31
C ASP A 109 -1.91 -7.77 -9.76
N ILE A 110 -2.84 -8.07 -8.86
CA ILE A 110 -4.29 -7.88 -9.06
C ILE A 110 -4.65 -6.39 -9.14
N VAL A 111 -4.11 -5.59 -8.21
CA VAL A 111 -4.37 -4.14 -8.13
C VAL A 111 -3.83 -3.43 -9.37
N PHE A 112 -2.58 -3.70 -9.75
CA PHE A 112 -1.89 -3.01 -10.84
C PHE A 112 -2.61 -3.18 -12.18
N ARG A 113 -3.07 -4.41 -12.49
CA ARG A 113 -3.85 -4.71 -13.71
C ARG A 113 -5.21 -4.03 -13.75
N SER A 114 -5.75 -3.66 -12.59
CA SER A 114 -7.11 -3.17 -12.44
C SER A 114 -7.20 -1.67 -12.16
N PHE A 115 -6.06 -0.99 -12.00
CA PHE A 115 -6.00 0.42 -11.57
C PHE A 115 -6.67 1.41 -12.54
N SER A 116 -6.77 1.06 -13.82
CA SER A 116 -7.43 1.90 -14.85
C SER A 116 -8.96 1.80 -14.86
N SER A 117 -9.56 0.92 -14.06
CA SER A 117 -11.02 0.76 -13.98
C SER A 117 -11.61 1.61 -12.84
N PRO A 118 -12.61 2.47 -13.11
CA PRO A 118 -13.30 3.24 -12.07
C PRO A 118 -13.96 2.35 -11.01
N ASP A 119 -14.63 1.27 -11.44
CA ASP A 119 -15.28 0.30 -10.54
C ASP A 119 -14.27 -0.40 -9.65
N ALA A 120 -13.13 -0.84 -10.21
CA ALA A 120 -12.08 -1.46 -9.43
C ALA A 120 -11.48 -0.48 -8.42
N SER A 121 -11.27 0.78 -8.83
CA SER A 121 -10.74 1.84 -7.96
C SER A 121 -11.64 2.09 -6.75
N GLN A 122 -12.97 2.01 -6.93
CA GLN A 122 -13.91 2.11 -5.82
C GLN A 122 -13.74 0.94 -4.83
N VAL A 123 -13.65 -0.31 -5.34
CA VAL A 123 -13.43 -1.48 -4.48
C VAL A 123 -12.09 -1.42 -3.76
N LEU A 124 -11.03 -0.98 -4.46
CA LEU A 124 -9.69 -0.85 -3.88
C LEU A 124 -9.67 0.18 -2.76
N ARG A 125 -10.39 1.29 -2.91
CA ARG A 125 -10.56 2.28 -1.84
C ARG A 125 -11.28 1.70 -0.63
N GLU A 126 -12.36 0.96 -0.84
CA GLU A 126 -13.10 0.29 0.24
C GLU A 126 -12.21 -0.73 0.97
N VAL A 127 -11.47 -1.56 0.23
CA VAL A 127 -10.53 -2.54 0.81
C VAL A 127 -9.41 -1.84 1.57
N LEU A 128 -8.83 -0.77 1.02
CA LEU A 128 -7.80 0.01 1.70
C LEU A 128 -8.30 0.56 3.05
N MET A 129 -9.54 1.05 3.10
CA MET A 129 -10.12 1.60 4.32
C MET A 129 -10.52 0.50 5.31
N GLU A 130 -11.26 -0.51 4.87
CA GLU A 130 -11.89 -1.52 5.73
C GLU A 130 -10.94 -2.65 6.13
N ASP A 131 -10.02 -3.02 5.25
CA ASP A 131 -9.19 -4.23 5.40
C ASP A 131 -7.71 -3.89 5.70
N PHE A 132 -7.29 -2.63 5.58
CA PHE A 132 -5.92 -2.19 5.92
C PHE A 132 -5.88 -1.06 6.96
N ILE A 133 -6.43 0.13 6.64
CA ILE A 133 -6.32 1.32 7.49
C ILE A 133 -7.06 1.13 8.82
N SER A 134 -8.34 0.74 8.79
CA SER A 134 -9.13 0.58 10.02
C SER A 134 -8.54 -0.50 10.95
N PRO A 135 -8.15 -1.70 10.45
CA PRO A 135 -7.48 -2.69 11.29
C PRO A 135 -6.13 -2.25 11.84
N LEU A 136 -5.33 -1.52 11.05
CA LEU A 136 -4.02 -1.00 11.50
C LEU A 136 -4.19 -0.05 12.69
N ILE A 137 -5.12 0.91 12.59
CA ILE A 137 -5.41 1.86 13.68
C ILE A 137 -5.97 1.12 14.90
N ALA A 138 -6.84 0.13 14.70
CA ALA A 138 -7.40 -0.66 15.79
C ALA A 138 -6.32 -1.45 16.56
N ALA A 139 -5.33 -2.00 15.84
CA ALA A 139 -4.20 -2.71 16.45
C ALA A 139 -3.16 -1.76 17.05
N HIS A 140 -3.00 -0.56 16.48
CA HIS A 140 -1.99 0.44 16.87
C HIS A 140 -2.63 1.82 17.08
N PRO A 141 -3.30 2.08 18.23
CA PRO A 141 -4.10 3.29 18.44
C PRO A 141 -3.33 4.63 18.38
N HIS A 142 -2.00 4.58 18.41
CA HIS A 142 -1.13 5.76 18.25
C HIS A 142 -0.94 6.16 16.77
N VAL A 143 -1.25 5.26 15.84
CA VAL A 143 -1.18 5.50 14.40
C VAL A 143 -2.42 6.27 13.96
N THR A 144 -2.22 7.43 13.34
CA THR A 144 -3.29 8.22 12.75
C THR A 144 -3.73 7.65 11.40
N GLU A 145 -4.94 7.98 10.95
CA GLU A 145 -5.44 7.60 9.62
C GLU A 145 -4.51 8.06 8.49
N ARG A 146 -3.91 9.25 8.63
CA ARG A 146 -2.94 9.77 7.67
C ARG A 146 -1.66 8.94 7.64
N GLN A 147 -1.14 8.54 8.80
CA GLN A 147 0.02 7.65 8.88
C GLN A 147 -0.28 6.29 8.27
N ALA A 148 -1.44 5.69 8.59
CA ALA A 148 -1.87 4.43 8.00
C ALA A 148 -1.97 4.51 6.47
N ALA A 149 -2.51 5.60 5.93
CA ALA A 149 -2.56 5.82 4.48
C ALA A 149 -1.15 5.97 3.86
N LEU A 150 -0.21 6.64 4.54
CA LEU A 150 1.18 6.76 4.08
C LEU A 150 1.92 5.42 4.13
N VAL A 151 1.69 4.61 5.17
CA VAL A 151 2.22 3.25 5.26
C VAL A 151 1.72 2.42 4.07
N ALA A 152 0.42 2.48 3.75
CA ALA A 152 -0.14 1.79 2.59
C ALA A 152 0.47 2.27 1.27
N ALA A 153 0.64 3.58 1.10
CA ALA A 153 1.25 4.16 -0.10
C ALA A 153 2.71 3.74 -0.27
N PHE A 154 3.49 3.74 0.83
CA PHE A 154 4.87 3.29 0.83
C PHE A 154 4.97 1.79 0.52
N ALA A 155 4.14 0.97 1.17
CA ALA A 155 4.04 -0.46 0.91
C ALA A 155 3.74 -0.77 -0.57
N ALA A 156 2.75 -0.08 -1.15
CA ALA A 156 2.40 -0.21 -2.55
C ALA A 156 3.55 0.19 -3.49
N GLY A 157 4.22 1.32 -3.22
CA GLY A 157 5.31 1.82 -4.05
C GLY A 157 6.51 0.87 -4.11
N VAL A 158 6.97 0.39 -2.96
CA VAL A 158 8.10 -0.57 -2.90
C VAL A 158 7.73 -1.88 -3.59
N SER A 159 6.54 -2.42 -3.32
CA SER A 159 6.13 -3.69 -3.89
C SER A 159 5.92 -3.62 -5.41
N ILE A 160 5.46 -2.47 -5.96
CA ILE A 160 5.42 -2.27 -7.42
C ILE A 160 6.84 -2.26 -8.01
N LEU A 161 7.77 -1.56 -7.37
CA LEU A 161 9.17 -1.50 -7.84
C LEU A 161 9.87 -2.87 -7.75
N HIS A 162 9.56 -3.63 -6.70
CA HIS A 162 10.10 -4.96 -6.47
C HIS A 162 9.48 -6.02 -7.40
N ASP A 163 8.15 -6.17 -7.38
CA ASP A 163 7.46 -7.30 -8.02
C ASP A 163 7.09 -7.04 -9.49
N VAL A 164 6.65 -5.82 -9.80
CA VAL A 164 6.08 -5.51 -11.12
C VAL A 164 7.16 -5.00 -12.07
N ILE A 165 8.03 -4.11 -11.57
CA ILE A 165 9.10 -3.50 -12.36
C ILE A 165 10.37 -4.36 -12.33
N GLY A 166 10.60 -5.10 -11.25
CA GLY A 166 11.79 -5.95 -11.11
C GLY A 166 13.07 -5.13 -10.95
N SER A 167 13.04 -4.10 -10.09
CA SER A 167 14.19 -3.23 -9.83
C SER A 167 15.35 -4.02 -9.20
N GLU A 168 16.42 -4.24 -9.96
CA GLU A 168 17.62 -5.00 -9.56
C GLU A 168 18.21 -4.57 -8.20
N PRO A 169 18.29 -3.27 -7.82
CA PRO A 169 18.72 -2.87 -6.47
C PRO A 169 17.83 -3.35 -5.31
N LEU A 170 16.55 -3.64 -5.56
CA LEU A 170 15.62 -4.17 -4.56
C LEU A 170 15.61 -5.70 -4.53
N LEU A 171 16.00 -6.34 -5.64
CA LEU A 171 16.07 -7.79 -5.80
C LEU A 171 17.43 -8.35 -5.34
N GLU A 172 18.53 -7.62 -5.57
CA GLU A 172 19.91 -8.08 -5.32
C GLU A 172 20.60 -7.36 -4.15
N GLY A 173 19.83 -6.66 -3.30
CA GLY A 173 20.37 -5.91 -2.16
C GLY A 173 21.01 -6.82 -1.09
N GLY A 174 22.35 -6.91 -1.09
CA GLY A 174 23.16 -7.70 -0.16
C GLY A 174 22.80 -7.56 1.32
N ASP A 175 23.09 -8.61 2.09
CA ASP A 175 22.91 -8.74 3.55
C ASP A 175 21.57 -8.24 4.13
N GLY A 176 20.51 -8.07 3.33
CA GLY A 176 19.23 -7.52 3.77
C GLY A 176 19.22 -6.00 3.98
N GLU A 177 20.06 -5.23 3.27
CA GLU A 177 20.09 -3.76 3.37
C GLU A 177 18.75 -3.11 3.01
N ALA A 178 18.12 -3.56 1.92
CA ALA A 178 16.80 -3.07 1.50
C ALA A 178 15.74 -3.31 2.59
N GLU A 179 15.74 -4.49 3.22
CA GLU A 179 14.83 -4.80 4.33
C GLU A 179 15.06 -3.85 5.51
N ARG A 180 16.33 -3.62 5.90
CA ARG A 180 16.64 -2.67 6.99
C ARG A 180 16.14 -1.25 6.71
N LEU A 181 16.34 -0.75 5.50
CA LEU A 181 15.88 0.60 5.10
C LEU A 181 14.36 0.70 5.09
N VAL A 182 13.66 -0.33 4.58
CA VAL A 182 12.20 -0.40 4.59
C VAL A 182 11.66 -0.46 6.02
N VAL A 183 12.23 -1.29 6.89
CA VAL A 183 11.85 -1.37 8.32
C VAL A 183 12.05 -0.03 9.01
N GLN A 184 13.17 0.66 8.76
CA GLN A 184 13.43 1.98 9.32
C GLN A 184 12.39 3.01 8.86
N ALA A 185 12.10 3.07 7.56
CA ALA A 185 11.10 3.98 7.00
C ALA A 185 9.70 3.71 7.56
N LEU A 186 9.28 2.44 7.65
CA LEU A 186 8.01 2.04 8.25
C LEU A 186 7.94 2.42 9.74
N GLY A 187 9.02 2.22 10.50
CA GLY A 187 9.09 2.63 11.90
C GLY A 187 8.88 4.14 12.07
N GLN A 188 9.45 4.97 11.18
CA GLN A 188 9.20 6.41 11.19
C GLN A 188 7.73 6.75 10.93
N LEU A 189 7.12 6.12 9.91
CA LEU A 189 5.72 6.34 9.55
C LEU A 189 4.75 5.90 10.66
N LEU A 190 5.04 4.79 11.35
CA LEU A 190 4.24 4.27 12.46
C LEU A 190 4.40 5.06 13.76
N GLY A 191 5.30 6.07 13.81
CA GLY A 191 5.43 6.98 14.94
C GLY A 191 6.64 6.75 15.85
N ASN A 192 7.57 5.85 15.52
CA ASN A 192 8.90 5.81 16.17
C ASN A 192 9.77 7.00 15.75
N GLY A 193 9.37 7.69 14.70
CA GLY A 193 9.86 9.01 14.33
C GLY A 193 9.01 10.09 14.97
N ARG A 194 9.21 10.39 16.26
CA ARG A 194 9.06 11.80 16.65
C ARG A 194 10.08 12.56 15.81
N LEU A 195 9.66 13.09 14.67
CA LEU A 195 10.12 14.42 14.33
C LEU A 195 9.78 15.23 15.57
N ALA A 196 10.80 15.59 16.35
CA ALA A 196 10.64 16.70 17.28
C ALA A 196 9.93 17.78 16.47
N GLU A 197 8.73 18.18 16.88
CA GLU A 197 8.13 19.37 16.30
C GLU A 197 9.22 20.44 16.35
N PRO A 198 9.56 21.10 15.23
CA PRO A 198 10.25 22.35 15.36
C PRO A 198 9.32 23.24 16.17
N SER A 199 9.61 23.37 17.47
CA SER A 199 8.92 24.24 18.40
C SER A 199 9.25 25.66 17.99
N SER A 200 8.63 26.13 16.90
CA SER A 200 8.55 27.51 16.46
C SER A 200 7.65 27.57 15.22
N PRO A 201 6.53 28.31 15.26
CA PRO A 201 5.81 28.65 14.05
C PRO A 201 6.73 29.50 13.17
N LEU A 202 7.12 29.00 12.00
CA LEU A 202 7.84 29.74 10.95
C LEU A 202 6.97 30.81 10.26
N TRP A 203 5.93 31.27 10.94
CA TRP A 203 5.15 32.45 10.63
C TRP A 203 4.79 33.12 11.96
N LYS A 204 5.71 33.94 12.46
CA LYS A 204 5.34 35.18 13.16
C LYS A 204 5.92 36.30 12.31
N GLY A 205 5.22 36.61 11.21
CA GLY A 205 5.32 37.95 10.66
C GLY A 205 4.81 38.90 11.72
N GLU A 206 5.70 39.75 12.21
CA GLU A 206 5.43 40.84 13.14
C GLU A 206 4.26 41.69 12.62
N SER A 207 3.08 41.48 13.21
CA SER A 207 2.02 42.48 13.23
C SER A 207 2.17 43.29 14.51
N SER A 208 3.21 44.12 14.59
CA SER A 208 3.37 45.08 15.67
C SER A 208 3.94 46.38 15.08
N GLU A 209 3.09 47.42 15.10
CA GLU A 209 3.48 48.82 15.22
C GLU A 209 4.10 49.51 13.98
N CYS A 210 3.29 49.67 12.93
CA CYS A 210 3.29 50.93 12.16
C CYS A 210 2.29 51.89 12.82
N SER A 211 2.72 52.54 13.90
CA SER A 211 2.06 53.73 14.45
C SER A 211 3.15 54.66 14.95
N ASN A 212 3.14 55.91 14.44
CA ASN A 212 4.16 56.96 14.52
C ASN A 212 5.39 56.66 13.63
N VAL A 213 5.77 57.48 12.66
CA VAL A 213 5.89 58.95 12.71
C VAL A 213 5.59 59.51 11.32
N SER A 214 4.64 60.44 11.28
CA SER A 214 4.55 61.47 10.25
C SER A 214 5.60 62.53 10.56
N GLN A 215 6.54 62.79 9.65
CA GLN A 215 7.24 64.08 9.50
C GLN A 215 8.10 64.09 8.23
N ASP A 216 7.84 65.08 7.39
CA ASP A 216 8.52 65.37 6.13
C ASP A 216 10.06 65.47 6.26
N PRO A 217 10.85 65.04 5.26
CA PRO A 217 12.28 65.28 5.27
C PRO A 217 12.61 66.68 4.71
N HIS A 218 13.29 67.49 5.53
CA HIS A 218 14.08 68.65 5.09
C HIS A 218 15.24 68.21 4.18
N PRO A 219 15.60 68.98 3.12
CA PRO A 219 16.69 68.61 2.22
C PRO A 219 18.03 69.01 2.83
N GLY A 220 18.96 68.07 3.05
CA GLY A 220 20.35 68.44 3.35
C GLY A 220 21.24 67.50 4.17
N GLN A 221 20.87 66.26 4.49
CA GLN A 221 21.77 65.35 5.22
C GLN A 221 22.07 64.07 4.45
N LYS A 222 23.35 63.87 4.12
CA LYS A 222 23.89 62.59 3.64
C LYS A 222 23.83 61.58 4.79
N PRO A 223 23.29 60.36 4.59
CA PRO A 223 23.33 59.33 5.62
C PRO A 223 24.75 58.76 5.74
N ASP A 224 25.26 58.79 6.96
CA ASP A 224 26.50 58.15 7.37
C ASP A 224 26.30 56.63 7.38
N ALA A 225 27.07 55.91 6.57
CA ALA A 225 26.90 54.47 6.37
C ALA A 225 27.81 53.69 7.33
N THR A 226 27.25 53.20 8.43
CA THR A 226 27.91 52.20 9.28
C THR A 226 28.03 50.84 8.57
N PRO A 227 29.03 50.01 8.92
CA PRO A 227 29.40 48.81 8.15
C PRO A 227 28.35 47.70 8.17
N GLU A 228 27.37 47.77 9.07
CA GLU A 228 26.43 46.69 9.37
C GLU A 228 25.35 46.49 8.29
N ASN A 229 25.14 47.49 7.42
CA ASN A 229 24.05 47.46 6.43
C ASN A 229 24.47 47.00 5.02
N ARG A 230 25.74 46.60 4.79
CA ARG A 230 26.18 46.08 3.48
C ARG A 230 25.89 44.59 3.27
N GLN A 231 25.62 43.83 4.33
CA GLN A 231 25.47 42.37 4.21
C GLN A 231 24.08 41.92 3.73
N LYS A 232 23.08 42.81 3.74
CA LYS A 232 21.68 42.46 3.40
C LYS A 232 21.29 42.58 1.92
N CYS A 233 22.17 43.06 1.03
CA CYS A 233 21.83 43.24 -0.39
C CYS A 233 22.47 42.23 -1.35
N ARG A 234 22.90 41.04 -0.89
CA ARG A 234 23.61 40.08 -1.74
C ARG A 234 22.90 38.76 -2.04
N TYR A 235 21.61 38.62 -1.73
CA TYR A 235 20.85 37.39 -1.97
C TYR A 235 19.49 37.61 -2.68
N ALA A 236 19.31 38.73 -3.37
CA ALA A 236 18.07 39.04 -4.11
C ALA A 236 18.27 39.12 -5.64
N ALA A 237 19.34 38.54 -6.18
CA ALA A 237 19.55 38.46 -7.62
C ALA A 237 20.39 37.24 -7.96
N ASP A 238 19.73 36.09 -8.10
CA ASP A 238 20.09 35.01 -9.01
C ASP A 238 18.79 34.22 -9.25
N ASP A 239 17.94 34.85 -10.06
CA ASP A 239 16.98 34.22 -10.97
C ASP A 239 17.72 33.95 -12.30
#